data_AF-A0A5B7UXA9-F1
#
_entry.id   AF-A0A5B7UXA9-F1
#
_cell.length_a   1.000
_cell.length_b   1.000
_cell.length_c   1.000
_cell.angle_alpha   90.00
_cell.angle_beta   90.00
_cell.angle_gamma   90.00
#
_symmetry.space_group_name_H-M   'P 1'
#
loop_
_entity.id
_entity.type
_entity.pdbx_description
1 polymer ?
#
loop_
_entity_poly.entity_id
_entity_poly.type
_entity_poly.pdbx_seq_one_letter_code
_entity_poly.pdbx_strand_id
1 'polypeptide(L)'
;MKMVPVSKWPGPRPNERCVTLSAHCQLTGAKPGFGKNVSHSHRRTSRRFDPNVQSKRYWLPSESRYVRLRLSARGIKTVDVIGVEAAVARIRARGVKV
;
A
#
# COMPACT_ATOMS: atom_id res chain seq x y z
N MET A 1 25.09 -25.80 -29.64
CA MET A 1 24.16 -25.33 -28.59
C MET A 1 24.67 -25.74 -27.21
N LYS A 2 24.97 -24.81 -26.30
CA LYS A 2 25.23 -25.13 -24.88
C LYS A 2 23.99 -24.75 -24.09
N MET A 3 23.34 -25.74 -23.46
CA MET A 3 22.24 -25.53 -22.51
C MET A 3 22.81 -24.80 -21.30
N VAL A 4 22.28 -23.62 -20.99
CA VAL A 4 22.61 -22.89 -19.77
C VAL A 4 21.70 -23.44 -18.65
N PRO A 5 22.23 -23.79 -17.46
CA PRO A 5 21.44 -24.33 -16.36
C PRO A 5 20.46 -23.30 -15.78
N VAL A 6 19.26 -23.77 -15.42
CA VAL A 6 18.11 -22.98 -14.91
C VAL A 6 18.38 -22.33 -13.53
N SER A 7 19.56 -22.53 -12.93
CA SER A 7 19.92 -22.01 -11.61
C SER A 7 20.33 -20.53 -11.56
N LYS A 8 20.25 -19.80 -12.68
CA LYS A 8 20.64 -18.39 -12.77
C LYS A 8 19.50 -17.50 -13.25
N TRP A 9 18.33 -17.61 -12.63
CA TRP A 9 17.32 -16.55 -12.73
C TRP A 9 17.61 -15.52 -11.63
N PRO A 10 17.95 -14.26 -11.99
CA PRO A 10 18.05 -13.22 -10.97
C PRO A 10 16.65 -13.03 -10.39
N GLY A 11 16.51 -13.32 -9.10
CA GLY A 11 15.31 -12.94 -8.35
C GLY A 11 15.02 -11.44 -8.51
N PRO A 12 13.79 -10.99 -8.22
CA PRO A 12 13.40 -9.59 -8.33
C PRO A 12 14.38 -8.71 -7.55
N ARG A 13 14.86 -7.61 -8.18
CA ARG A 13 15.94 -6.80 -7.62
C ARG A 13 15.51 -6.09 -6.33
N PRO A 14 16.36 -6.01 -5.28
CA PRO A 14 16.02 -5.40 -3.98
C PRO A 14 15.60 -3.92 -4.05
N ASN A 15 15.88 -3.26 -5.17
CA ASN A 15 15.67 -1.83 -5.39
C ASN A 15 14.68 -1.52 -6.53
N GLU A 16 13.89 -2.50 -6.99
CA GLU A 16 12.66 -2.16 -7.70
C GLU A 16 11.80 -1.32 -6.76
N ARG A 17 11.70 -0.03 -7.08
CA ARG A 17 10.71 0.84 -6.49
C ARG A 17 9.38 0.18 -6.77
N CYS A 18 8.80 -0.50 -5.78
CA CYS A 18 7.36 -0.60 -5.70
C CYS A 18 6.87 0.84 -5.59
N VAL A 19 6.61 1.45 -6.73
CA VAL A 19 5.88 2.71 -6.84
C VAL A 19 4.57 2.41 -6.11
N THR A 20 4.46 2.84 -4.86
CA THR A 20 3.23 2.72 -4.10
C THR A 20 2.18 3.45 -4.93
N LEU A 21 1.32 2.68 -5.60
CA LEU A 21 0.24 3.24 -6.39
C LEU A 21 -0.52 4.21 -5.48
N SER A 22 -0.79 5.39 -6.02
CA SER A 22 -1.28 6.56 -5.28
C SER A 22 -2.52 6.28 -4.42
N ALA A 23 -3.31 5.27 -4.74
CA ALA A 23 -4.54 4.92 -4.03
C ALA A 23 -4.47 3.58 -3.27
N HIS A 24 -3.30 3.14 -2.82
CA HIS A 24 -3.18 1.95 -1.96
C HIS A 24 -2.81 2.29 -0.52
N CYS A 25 -3.49 1.65 0.43
CA CYS A 25 -3.13 1.76 1.85
C CYS A 25 -1.97 0.79 2.18
N GLN A 26 -0.89 1.30 2.75
CA GLN A 26 0.29 0.48 3.09
C GLN A 26 -0.01 -0.57 4.16
N LEU A 27 -0.85 -0.22 5.15
CA LEU A 27 -1.16 -1.12 6.27
C LEU A 27 -2.21 -2.17 5.91
N THR A 28 -3.37 -1.72 5.41
CA THR A 28 -4.50 -2.64 5.14
C THR A 28 -4.45 -3.25 3.74
N GLY A 29 -3.74 -2.63 2.79
CA GLY A 29 -3.70 -3.09 1.40
C GLY A 29 -4.96 -2.76 0.61
N ALA A 30 -5.82 -1.87 1.14
CA ALA A 30 -7.02 -1.39 0.45
C ALA A 30 -6.65 -0.90 -0.96
N LYS A 31 -7.40 -1.36 -1.96
CA LYS A 31 -7.19 -1.08 -3.38
C LYS A 31 -8.41 -0.34 -3.94
N PRO A 32 -8.24 0.44 -5.02
CA PRO A 32 -9.36 1.03 -5.76
C PRO A 32 -10.32 -0.05 -6.26
N GLY A 33 -11.61 0.21 -6.13
CA GLY A 33 -12.67 -0.57 -6.75
C GLY A 33 -13.09 0.03 -8.09
N PHE A 34 -13.64 -0.79 -8.98
CA PHE A 34 -14.27 -0.32 -10.23
C PHE A 34 -15.78 -0.59 -10.18
N GLY A 35 -16.56 0.30 -10.78
CA GLY A 35 -18.00 0.10 -10.94
C GLY A 35 -18.61 1.11 -11.90
N LYS A 36 -19.93 1.30 -11.81
CA LYS A 36 -20.68 2.20 -12.69
C LYS A 36 -21.36 3.32 -11.91
N ASN A 37 -21.42 4.50 -12.49
CA ASN A 37 -22.42 5.50 -12.15
C ASN A 37 -23.69 5.15 -12.91
N VAL A 38 -24.81 5.08 -12.22
CA VAL A 38 -26.13 4.78 -12.79
C VAL A 38 -26.98 6.04 -12.61
N SER A 39 -27.43 6.65 -13.71
CA SER A 39 -28.37 7.77 -13.65
C SER A 39 -29.78 7.29 -13.32
N HIS A 40 -30.67 8.23 -13.02
CA HIS A 40 -32.11 7.96 -12.87
C HIS A 40 -32.72 7.27 -14.12
N SER A 41 -32.22 7.60 -15.32
CA SER A 41 -32.57 6.95 -16.59
C SER A 41 -31.78 5.66 -16.89
N HIS A 42 -31.05 5.11 -15.91
CA HIS A 42 -30.20 3.93 -16.05
C HIS A 42 -29.06 4.04 -17.09
N ARG A 43 -28.63 5.25 -17.47
CA ARG A 43 -27.39 5.43 -18.24
C ARG A 43 -26.20 5.03 -17.36
N ARG A 44 -25.43 4.04 -17.81
CA ARG A 44 -24.28 3.49 -17.08
C ARG A 44 -22.97 4.08 -17.60
N THR A 45 -22.25 4.83 -16.77
CA THR A 45 -20.90 5.32 -17.07
C THR A 45 -19.86 4.67 -16.16
N SER A 46 -18.64 4.44 -16.65
CA SER A 46 -17.58 3.82 -15.86
C SER A 46 -17.09 4.77 -14.78
N ARG A 47 -16.88 4.27 -13.56
CA ARG A 47 -16.25 5.02 -12.46
C ARG A 47 -15.26 4.17 -11.69
N ARG A 48 -14.36 4.86 -11.01
CA ARG A 48 -13.42 4.29 -10.05
C ARG A 48 -13.78 4.76 -8.64
N PHE A 49 -13.68 3.86 -7.67
CA PHE A 49 -13.85 4.13 -6.24
C PHE A 49 -12.49 4.07 -5.57
N ASP A 50 -11.88 5.23 -5.37
CA ASP A 50 -10.60 5.30 -4.69
C ASP A 50 -10.80 5.29 -3.15
N PRO A 51 -10.00 4.49 -2.41
CA PRO A 51 -9.99 4.58 -0.96
C PRO A 51 -9.46 5.96 -0.53
N ASN A 52 -9.98 6.48 0.57
CA ASN A 52 -9.53 7.74 1.17
C ASN A 52 -8.13 7.59 1.79
N VAL A 53 -7.08 7.63 0.96
CA VAL A 53 -5.67 7.46 1.36
C VAL A 53 -5.01 8.81 1.61
N GLN A 54 -4.57 9.01 2.86
CA GLN A 54 -3.94 10.23 3.35
C GLN A 54 -2.47 9.98 3.66
N SER A 55 -1.64 11.02 3.48
CA SER A 55 -0.23 11.00 3.85
C SER A 55 -0.09 11.59 5.25
N LYS A 56 0.18 10.76 6.27
CA LYS A 56 0.36 11.21 7.65
C LYS A 56 1.76 10.88 8.16
N ARG A 57 2.25 11.70 9.08
CA ARG A 57 3.55 11.56 9.73
C ARG A 57 3.35 11.02 11.14
N TYR A 58 4.07 9.97 11.49
CA TYR A 58 4.07 9.37 12.82
C TYR A 58 5.48 9.42 13.41
N TRP A 59 5.57 9.62 14.73
CA TRP A 59 6.83 9.50 15.46
C TRP A 59 7.07 8.03 15.80
N LEU A 60 8.24 7.50 15.43
CA LEU A 60 8.65 6.15 15.78
C LEU A 60 9.74 6.24 16.87
N PRO A 61 9.43 5.89 18.14
CA PRO A 61 10.36 6.07 19.24
C PRO A 61 11.59 5.15 19.14
N SER A 62 11.44 3.93 18.63
CA SER A 62 12.55 2.96 18.53
C SER A 62 13.66 3.38 17.56
N GLU A 63 13.35 4.22 16.56
CA GLU A 63 14.33 4.74 15.59
C GLU A 63 14.55 6.25 15.75
N SER A 64 13.94 6.87 16.75
CA SER A 64 13.96 8.32 17.01
C SER A 64 13.74 9.17 15.75
N ARG A 65 12.80 8.74 14.89
CA ARG A 65 12.55 9.41 13.60
C ARG A 65 11.07 9.51 13.28
N TYR A 66 10.75 10.51 12.46
CA TYR A 66 9.44 10.62 11.86
C TYR A 66 9.33 9.76 10.60
N VAL A 67 8.27 8.98 10.53
CA VAL A 67 7.94 8.12 9.39
C VAL A 67 6.70 8.67 8.69
N ARG A 68 6.71 8.74 7.35
CA ARG A 68 5.55 9.14 6.55
C ARG A 68 4.85 7.91 6.00
N LEU A 69 3.63 7.67 6.46
CA LEU A 69 2.80 6.55 5.99
C LEU A 69 1.66 7.03 5.10
N ARG A 70 1.42 6.29 4.02
CA ARG A 70 0.24 6.42 3.14
C ARG A 70 -0.84 5.46 3.64
N LEU A 71 -1.77 5.99 4.44
CA LEU A 71 -2.79 5.20 5.12
C LEU A 71 -4.20 5.62 4.71
N SER A 72 -5.09 4.64 4.59
CA SER A 72 -6.52 4.92 4.54
C SER A 72 -7.05 5.38 5.89
N ALA A 73 -8.22 6.02 5.94
CA ALA A 73 -8.88 6.37 7.20
C ALA A 73 -9.05 5.17 8.16
N ARG A 74 -9.39 3.99 7.62
CA ARG A 74 -9.41 2.74 8.40
C ARG A 74 -8.01 2.34 8.89
N GLY A 75 -7.00 2.53 8.06
CA GLY A 75 -5.60 2.28 8.43
C GLY A 75 -5.12 3.18 9.58
N ILE A 76 -5.49 4.46 9.55
CA ILE A 76 -5.20 5.41 10.64
C ILE A 76 -5.82 4.90 11.95
N LYS A 77 -7.12 4.55 11.93
CA LYS A 77 -7.80 3.98 13.10
C LYS A 77 -7.11 2.73 13.63
N THR A 78 -6.60 1.87 12.74
CA THR A 78 -5.84 0.68 13.16
C THR A 78 -4.53 1.05 13.86
N VAL A 79 -3.80 2.06 13.35
CA VAL A 79 -2.57 2.55 14.00
C VAL A 79 -2.86 3.05 15.42
N ASP A 80 -3.97 3.77 15.61
CA ASP A 80 -4.33 4.30 16.91
C ASP A 80 -4.65 3.17 17.93
N VAL A 81 -5.17 2.03 17.48
CA VAL A 81 -5.48 0.87 18.34
C VAL A 81 -4.25 0.00 18.65
N ILE A 82 -3.41 -0.29 17.66
CA ILE A 82 -2.27 -1.22 17.83
C ILE A 82 -0.95 -0.52 18.20
N GLY A 83 -0.89 0.80 18.01
CA GLY A 83 0.33 1.59 18.12
C GLY A 83 1.14 1.67 16.82
N VAL A 84 2.02 2.68 16.76
CA VAL A 84 2.84 2.97 15.57
C VAL A 84 3.87 1.86 15.30
N GLU A 85 4.48 1.29 16.33
CA GLU A 85 5.52 0.26 16.18
C GLU A 85 4.98 -1.02 15.55
N ALA A 86 3.87 -1.55 16.08
CA ALA A 86 3.21 -2.73 15.54
C ALA A 86 2.71 -2.49 14.10
N ALA A 87 2.25 -1.27 13.79
CA ALA A 87 1.87 -0.91 12.44
C ALA A 87 3.05 -0.95 11.46
N VAL A 88 4.20 -0.36 11.84
CA VAL A 88 5.42 -0.37 11.02
C VAL A 88 5.94 -1.80 10.83
N ALA A 89 5.93 -2.63 11.87
CA ALA A 89 6.31 -4.04 11.77
C ALA A 89 5.44 -4.80 10.73
N ARG A 90 4.12 -4.60 10.75
CA ARG A 90 3.20 -5.20 9.77
C ARG A 90 3.45 -4.70 8.35
N ILE A 91 3.79 -3.44 8.18
CA ILE A 91 4.12 -2.86 6.86
C ILE A 91 5.43 -3.44 6.32
N ARG A 92 6.45 -3.57 7.17
CA ARG A 92 7.72 -4.24 6.82
C ARG A 92 7.53 -5.70 6.46
N ALA A 93 6.70 -6.44 7.21
CA ALA A 93 6.37 -7.84 6.91
C ALA A 93 5.68 -8.03 5.55
N ARG A 94 4.93 -7.03 5.08
CA ARG A 94 4.35 -7.02 3.73
C ARG A 94 5.35 -6.66 2.62
N GLY A 95 6.61 -6.34 2.96
CA GLY A 95 7.63 -5.93 2.00
C GLY A 95 7.46 -4.50 1.47
N VAL A 96 6.59 -3.70 2.09
CA VAL A 96 6.40 -2.29 1.73
C VAL A 96 7.46 -1.44 2.45
N LYS A 97 8.20 -0.63 1.69
CA LYS A 97 9.23 0.26 2.25
C LYS A 97 8.58 1.45 2.97
N VAL A 98 9.17 1.80 4.11
CA VAL A 98 8.70 2.80 5.09
C VAL A 98 9.70 3.93 5.21
#